data_AF-A0A8T3YBJ7-F1
#
_entry.id   AF-A0A8T3YBJ7-F1
#
_cell.length_a   1.000
_cell.length_b   1.000
_cell.length_c   1.000
_cell.angle_alpha   90.00
_cell.angle_beta   90.00
_cell.angle_gamma   90.00
#
_symmetry.space_group_name_H-M   'P 1'
#
loop_
_entity.id
_entity.type
_entity.pdbx_description
1 polymer ?
#
loop_
_entity_poly.entity_id
_entity_poly.type
_entity_poly.pdbx_seq_one_letter_code
_entity_poly.pdbx_strand_id
1 'polypeptide(L)'
;MPYAFGHLMGCWAFAKLYEKLRKYAFSHMEWGLLLFGSIVPDADLLIDWAFGTTIHRGVMHSLFFSIIAGIIVYGLATALKQKYKTFKPAAYGFAIALGILTHIILDMVLGRPGIRALWPSTMGFWLFGMAPYPPHTFFSNDIVRLMKFAIGDMALGTAWIGYFWLRKRIKF
;
A
#
# COMPACT_ATOMS: atom_id res chain seq x y z
N MET A 1 -2.96 -5.36 11.86
CA MET A 1 -2.51 -4.82 10.56
C MET A 1 -1.33 -3.91 10.84
N PRO A 2 -0.28 -3.91 10.01
CA PRO A 2 0.73 -2.86 10.06
C PRO A 2 0.00 -1.54 9.81
N TYR A 3 0.19 -0.56 10.68
CA TYR A 3 -0.43 0.74 10.48
C TYR A 3 0.24 1.48 9.30
N ALA A 4 -0.38 2.53 8.78
CA ALA A 4 0.05 3.28 7.61
C ALA A 4 1.55 3.65 7.64
N PHE A 5 2.09 4.05 8.78
CA PHE A 5 3.51 4.35 8.96
C PHE A 5 4.42 3.17 8.65
N GLY A 6 4.06 1.97 9.13
CA GLY A 6 4.81 0.74 8.86
C GLY A 6 4.88 0.45 7.36
N HIS A 7 3.75 0.63 6.67
CA HIS A 7 3.66 0.50 5.22
C HIS A 7 4.54 1.53 4.49
N LEU A 8 4.44 2.80 4.87
CA LEU A 8 5.24 3.88 4.28
C LEU A 8 6.75 3.68 4.48
N MET A 9 7.16 3.27 5.69
CA MET A 9 8.56 2.98 5.98
C MET A 9 9.07 1.77 5.20
N GLY A 10 8.30 0.67 5.18
CA GLY A 10 8.68 -0.54 4.46
C GLY A 10 8.76 -0.30 2.95
N CYS A 11 7.81 0.46 2.41
CA CYS A 11 7.79 0.86 1.00
C CYS A 11 9.00 1.73 0.65
N TRP A 12 9.34 2.71 1.50
CA TRP A 12 10.55 3.52 1.33
C TRP A 12 11.84 2.68 1.38
N ALA A 13 11.96 1.77 2.36
CA ALA A 13 13.12 0.90 2.48
C ALA A 13 13.28 0.01 1.24
N PHE A 14 12.17 -0.58 0.76
CA PHE A 14 12.15 -1.38 -0.44
C PHE A 14 12.53 -0.56 -1.68
N ALA A 15 11.97 0.64 -1.85
CA ALA A 15 12.31 1.54 -2.95
C ALA A 15 13.78 1.95 -2.93
N LYS A 16 14.36 2.26 -1.75
CA LYS A 16 15.80 2.56 -1.63
C LYS A 16 16.69 1.37 -1.96
N LEU A 17 16.28 0.17 -1.55
CA LEU A 17 16.97 -1.05 -1.96
C LEU A 17 16.90 -1.23 -3.49
N TYR A 18 15.74 -1.00 -4.10
CA TYR A 18 15.57 -1.06 -5.55
C TYR A 18 16.45 -0.03 -6.28
N GLU A 19 16.46 1.23 -5.84
CA GLU A 19 17.33 2.30 -6.39
C GLU A 19 18.80 1.86 -6.37
N LYS A 20 19.25 1.30 -5.24
CA LYS A 20 20.63 0.83 -5.07
C LYS A 20 20.96 -0.35 -5.98
N LEU A 21 20.09 -1.36 -6.06
CA LEU A 21 20.33 -2.58 -6.83
C LEU A 21 20.26 -2.34 -8.35
N ARG A 22 19.33 -1.49 -8.80
CA ARG A 22 19.09 -1.22 -10.23
C ARG A 22 19.82 0.02 -10.73
N LYS A 23 20.57 0.71 -9.87
CA LYS A 23 21.18 2.03 -10.15
C LYS A 23 20.15 2.98 -10.77
N TYR A 24 18.93 2.93 -10.27
CA TYR A 24 17.79 3.68 -10.74
C TYR A 24 17.46 4.79 -9.73
N ALA A 25 17.01 5.94 -10.21
CA ALA A 25 16.57 7.03 -9.33
C ALA A 25 15.10 7.34 -9.63
N PHE A 26 14.24 7.10 -8.65
CA PHE A 26 12.83 7.44 -8.78
C PHE A 26 12.67 8.97 -8.86
N SER A 27 11.82 9.39 -9.78
CA SER A 27 11.33 10.74 -9.92
C SER A 27 10.30 11.08 -8.86
N HIS A 28 10.03 12.37 -8.74
CA HIS A 28 9.00 12.98 -7.90
C HIS A 28 7.65 12.24 -7.95
N MET A 29 7.14 12.03 -9.17
CA MET A 29 5.85 11.38 -9.38
C MET A 29 5.90 9.89 -9.06
N GLU A 30 7.00 9.21 -9.36
CA GLU A 30 7.14 7.79 -9.04
C GLU A 30 7.19 7.56 -7.52
N TRP A 31 7.89 8.42 -6.76
CA TRP A 31 7.84 8.39 -5.29
C TRP A 31 6.44 8.62 -4.75
N GLY A 32 5.73 9.63 -5.27
CA GLY A 32 4.35 9.92 -4.89
C GLY A 32 3.41 8.72 -5.14
N LEU A 33 3.48 8.13 -6.33
CA LEU A 33 2.67 6.97 -6.71
C LEU A 33 3.02 5.72 -5.91
N LEU A 34 4.31 5.49 -5.64
CA LEU A 34 4.78 4.34 -4.87
C LEU A 34 4.30 4.41 -3.41
N LEU A 35 4.45 5.57 -2.77
CA LEU A 35 3.96 5.77 -1.40
C LEU A 35 2.43 5.73 -1.33
N PHE A 36 1.74 6.34 -2.30
CA PHE A 36 0.29 6.27 -2.39
C PHE A 36 -0.19 4.82 -2.58
N GLY A 37 0.45 4.05 -3.46
CA GLY A 37 0.14 2.63 -3.67
C GLY A 37 0.33 1.79 -2.41
N SER A 38 1.25 2.18 -1.52
CA SER A 38 1.48 1.46 -0.27
C SER A 38 0.42 1.68 0.81
N ILE A 39 -0.47 2.66 0.65
CA ILE A 39 -1.55 2.98 1.60
C ILE A 39 -2.95 2.79 1.01
N VAL A 40 -3.09 2.92 -0.31
CA VAL A 40 -4.38 2.79 -1.01
C VAL A 40 -5.12 1.48 -0.73
N PRO A 41 -4.46 0.31 -0.63
CA PRO A 41 -5.17 -0.93 -0.35
C PRO A 41 -6.04 -0.87 0.91
N ASP A 42 -5.60 -0.15 1.94
CA ASP A 42 -6.36 0.03 3.19
C ASP A 42 -7.58 0.95 3.05
N ALA A 43 -7.78 1.62 1.90
CA ALA A 43 -9.01 2.37 1.66
C ALA A 43 -10.25 1.45 1.57
N ASP A 44 -10.05 0.14 1.33
CA ASP A 44 -11.08 -0.89 1.41
C ASP A 44 -11.74 -0.95 2.80
N LEU A 45 -10.99 -0.63 3.86
CA LEU A 45 -11.48 -0.57 5.24
C LEU A 45 -12.57 0.47 5.42
N LEU A 46 -12.52 1.57 4.65
CA LEU A 46 -13.56 2.59 4.71
C LEU A 46 -14.88 2.06 4.16
N ILE A 47 -14.82 1.18 3.15
CA ILE A 47 -15.98 0.51 2.57
C ILE A 47 -16.51 -0.54 3.54
N ASP A 48 -15.64 -1.40 4.06
CA ASP A 48 -16.01 -2.40 5.07
C ASP A 48 -16.63 -1.74 6.32
N TRP A 49 -16.10 -0.59 6.73
CA TRP A 49 -16.66 0.21 7.81
C TRP A 49 -18.02 0.84 7.46
N ALA A 50 -18.15 1.47 6.29
CA ALA A 50 -19.37 2.16 5.89
C ALA A 50 -20.55 1.20 5.67
N PHE A 51 -20.30 -0.01 5.15
CA PHE A 51 -21.33 -0.98 4.80
C PHE A 51 -21.44 -2.15 5.79
N GLY A 52 -20.60 -2.18 6.83
CA GLY A 52 -20.56 -3.28 7.81
C GLY A 52 -20.19 -4.61 7.16
N THR A 53 -19.39 -4.57 6.09
CA THR A 53 -18.98 -5.74 5.33
C THR A 53 -17.61 -6.25 5.78
N THR A 54 -17.28 -7.47 5.37
CA THR A 54 -15.92 -8.02 5.46
C THR A 54 -15.46 -8.47 4.07
N ILE A 55 -15.67 -7.61 3.08
CA ILE A 55 -15.45 -7.97 1.68
C ILE A 55 -13.95 -7.89 1.37
N HIS A 56 -13.32 -9.05 1.51
CA HIS A 56 -12.16 -9.53 0.76
C HIS A 56 -10.81 -8.80 0.92
N ARG A 57 -10.02 -9.28 1.90
CA ARG A 57 -8.56 -9.11 1.98
C ARG A 57 -7.78 -10.31 1.44
N GLY A 58 -8.18 -10.82 0.28
CA GLY A 58 -7.56 -11.99 -0.34
C GLY A 58 -6.35 -11.64 -1.20
N VAL A 59 -5.33 -12.51 -1.25
CA VAL A 59 -4.13 -12.32 -2.09
C VAL A 59 -4.48 -11.96 -3.53
N MET A 60 -5.47 -12.66 -4.13
CA MET A 60 -5.90 -12.41 -5.51
C MET A 60 -6.56 -11.05 -5.68
N HIS A 61 -7.33 -10.59 -4.69
CA HIS A 61 -7.94 -9.27 -4.74
C HIS A 61 -6.87 -8.20 -4.81
N SER A 62 -5.88 -8.25 -3.92
CA SER A 62 -4.80 -7.27 -3.87
C SER A 62 -3.87 -7.34 -5.08
N LEU A 63 -3.58 -8.54 -5.60
CA LEU A 63 -2.81 -8.71 -6.85
C LEU A 63 -3.56 -8.15 -8.07
N PHE A 64 -4.85 -8.47 -8.20
CA PHE A 64 -5.67 -7.96 -9.29
C PHE A 64 -5.83 -6.45 -9.20
N PHE A 65 -6.03 -5.93 -7.99
CA PHE A 65 -6.06 -4.49 -7.70
C PHE A 65 -4.75 -3.81 -8.09
N SER A 66 -3.59 -4.41 -7.77
CA SER A 66 -2.28 -3.91 -8.21
C SER A 66 -2.16 -3.81 -9.72
N ILE A 67 -2.61 -4.83 -10.46
CA ILE A 67 -2.56 -4.85 -11.92
C ILE A 67 -3.48 -3.78 -12.50
N ILE A 68 -4.73 -3.72 -12.04
CA ILE A 68 -5.71 -2.73 -12.49
C ILE A 68 -5.22 -1.31 -12.21
N ALA A 69 -4.77 -1.02 -10.99
CA ALA A 69 -4.25 0.30 -10.62
C ALA A 69 -3.07 0.70 -11.51
N GLY A 70 -2.16 -0.25 -11.79
CA GLY A 70 -1.05 -0.04 -12.73
C GLY A 70 -1.52 0.30 -14.15
N ILE A 71 -2.51 -0.45 -14.68
CA ILE A 71 -3.08 -0.20 -16.01
C ILE A 71 -3.79 1.15 -16.06
N ILE A 72 -4.57 1.52 -15.05
CA ILE A 72 -5.28 2.80 -14.97
C ILE A 72 -4.27 3.96 -14.98
N VAL A 73 -3.27 3.91 -14.10
CA VAL A 73 -2.24 4.97 -14.02
C VAL A 73 -1.43 5.04 -15.31
N TYR A 74 -1.11 3.89 -15.92
CA TYR A 74 -0.48 3.84 -17.24
C TYR A 74 -1.34 4.52 -18.32
N GLY A 75 -2.63 4.20 -18.38
CA GLY A 75 -3.57 4.77 -19.35
C GLY A 75 -3.71 6.28 -19.17
N LEU A 76 -3.91 6.76 -17.94
CA LEU A 76 -3.98 8.17 -17.61
C LEU A 76 -2.70 8.91 -17.97
N ALA A 77 -1.54 8.37 -17.61
CA ALA A 77 -0.26 8.96 -17.95
C ALA A 77 -0.02 8.98 -19.46
N THR A 78 -0.50 7.97 -20.21
CA THR A 78 -0.41 7.92 -21.68
C THR A 78 -1.27 8.99 -22.34
N ALA A 79 -2.52 9.15 -21.87
CA ALA A 79 -3.41 10.21 -22.35
C ALA A 79 -2.82 11.60 -22.07
N LEU A 80 -2.28 11.82 -20.88
CA LEU A 80 -1.64 13.08 -20.51
C LEU A 80 -0.32 13.33 -21.22
N LYS A 81 0.41 12.27 -21.64
CA LYS A 81 1.69 12.40 -22.35
C LYS A 81 1.56 13.16 -23.67
N GLN A 82 0.40 13.06 -24.32
CA GLN A 82 0.11 13.82 -25.56
C GLN A 82 0.19 15.34 -25.32
N LYS A 83 -0.21 15.81 -24.13
CA LYS A 83 -0.17 17.21 -23.72
C LYS A 83 1.13 17.57 -22.98
N TYR A 84 1.63 16.66 -22.16
CA TYR A 84 2.79 16.84 -21.29
C TYR A 84 3.85 15.77 -21.58
N LYS A 85 4.78 16.05 -22.49
CA LYS A 85 5.77 15.09 -23.00
C LYS A 85 6.71 14.49 -21.93
N THR A 86 6.74 15.06 -20.73
CA THR A 86 7.57 14.63 -19.60
C THR A 86 7.04 13.39 -18.87
N PHE A 87 5.78 12.98 -19.12
CA PHE A 87 5.19 11.81 -18.47
C PHE A 87 5.85 10.50 -18.91
N LYS A 88 6.03 9.59 -17.95
CA LYS A 88 6.61 8.25 -18.14
C LYS A 88 5.57 7.17 -17.79
N PRO A 89 4.63 6.85 -18.69
CA PRO A 89 3.47 6.02 -18.36
C PRO A 89 3.84 4.65 -17.77
N ALA A 90 4.78 3.95 -18.39
CA ALA A 90 5.24 2.65 -17.92
C ALA A 90 5.82 2.71 -16.51
N ALA A 91 6.63 3.73 -16.22
CA ALA A 91 7.25 3.87 -14.91
C ALA A 91 6.25 4.27 -13.82
N TYR A 92 5.26 5.09 -14.16
CA TYR A 92 4.20 5.50 -13.23
C TYR A 92 3.25 4.34 -12.90
N GLY A 93 2.82 3.58 -13.92
CA GLY A 93 2.04 2.36 -13.72
C GLY A 93 2.79 1.32 -12.91
N PHE A 94 4.10 1.16 -13.15
CA PHE A 94 4.95 0.29 -12.34
C PHE A 94 5.08 0.77 -10.90
N ALA A 95 5.26 2.08 -10.67
CA ALA A 95 5.43 2.63 -9.33
C ALA A 95 4.21 2.40 -8.43
N ILE A 96 2.98 2.64 -8.93
CA ILE A 96 1.76 2.39 -8.15
C ILE A 96 1.57 0.91 -7.86
N ALA A 97 1.80 0.04 -8.86
CA ALA A 97 1.69 -1.41 -8.70
C ALA A 97 2.71 -1.91 -7.67
N LEU A 98 3.95 -1.42 -7.74
CA LEU A 98 4.99 -1.77 -6.79
C LEU A 98 4.64 -1.34 -5.36
N GLY A 99 4.07 -0.14 -5.20
CA GLY A 99 3.55 0.33 -3.91
C GLY A 99 2.53 -0.64 -3.31
N ILE A 100 1.54 -1.05 -4.10
CA ILE A 100 0.51 -2.01 -3.68
C ILE A 100 1.12 -3.37 -3.35
N LEU A 101 2.06 -3.87 -4.16
CA LEU A 101 2.75 -5.13 -3.88
C LEU A 101 3.57 -5.07 -2.59
N THR A 102 4.25 -3.94 -2.33
CA THR A 102 4.98 -3.77 -1.07
C THR A 102 4.04 -3.77 0.12
N HIS A 103 2.83 -3.21 -0.01
CA HIS A 103 1.82 -3.28 1.03
C HIS A 103 1.45 -4.74 1.36
N ILE A 104 1.12 -5.54 0.35
CA ILE A 104 0.76 -6.97 0.52
C ILE A 104 1.89 -7.75 1.20
N ILE A 105 3.14 -7.53 0.77
CA ILE A 105 4.31 -8.18 1.36
C ILE A 105 4.45 -7.76 2.83
N LEU A 106 4.30 -6.48 3.15
CA LEU A 106 4.41 -6.01 4.53
C LEU A 106 3.29 -6.55 5.41
N ASP A 107 2.07 -6.70 4.88
CA ASP A 107 0.99 -7.38 5.57
C ASP A 107 1.34 -8.84 5.88
N MET A 108 1.98 -9.57 4.95
CA MET A 108 2.46 -10.93 5.20
C MET A 108 3.61 -11.01 6.21
N VAL A 109 4.49 -10.01 6.24
CA VAL A 109 5.70 -10.02 7.08
C VAL A 109 5.40 -9.54 8.49
N LEU A 110 4.63 -8.46 8.63
CA LEU A 110 4.39 -7.75 9.88
C LEU A 110 3.01 -8.05 10.48
N GLY A 111 2.07 -8.57 9.70
CA GLY A 111 0.73 -8.92 10.15
C GLY A 111 0.60 -10.39 10.55
N ARG A 112 -0.05 -10.65 11.69
CA ARG A 112 -0.70 -11.95 11.98
C ARG A 112 -2.21 -11.74 12.00
N PRO A 113 -3.00 -12.54 11.27
CA PRO A 113 -2.63 -13.72 10.48
C PRO A 113 -2.14 -13.41 9.03
N GLY A 114 -1.74 -12.17 8.76
CA GLY A 114 -1.23 -11.73 7.46
C GLY A 114 -2.35 -11.39 6.48
N ILE A 115 -2.23 -11.87 5.24
CA ILE A 115 -3.25 -11.70 4.19
C ILE A 115 -4.12 -12.94 4.07
N ARG A 116 -5.39 -12.79 3.72
CA ARG A 116 -6.27 -13.95 3.52
C ARG A 116 -5.83 -14.72 2.27
N ALA A 117 -5.86 -16.03 2.38
CA ALA A 117 -5.64 -16.98 1.30
C ALA A 117 -6.60 -16.80 0.12
N LEU A 118 -6.41 -17.61 -0.92
CA LEU A 118 -7.30 -17.67 -2.09
C LEU A 118 -8.74 -17.93 -1.63
N TRP A 119 -9.70 -17.13 -2.11
CA TRP A 119 -11.12 -17.42 -1.89
C TRP A 119 -11.45 -18.82 -2.42
N PRO A 120 -12.25 -19.63 -1.70
CA PRO A 120 -13.03 -19.30 -0.50
C PRO A 120 -12.31 -19.52 0.85
N SER A 121 -11.00 -19.73 0.88
CA SER A 121 -10.26 -20.09 2.10
C SER A 121 -10.44 -19.08 3.24
N THR A 122 -10.54 -19.61 4.46
CA THR A 122 -10.57 -18.86 5.72
C THR A 122 -9.20 -18.84 6.39
N MET A 123 -8.15 -19.30 5.72
CA MET A 123 -6.78 -19.25 6.23
C MET A 123 -6.12 -17.91 5.87
N GLY A 124 -5.30 -17.40 6.78
CA GLY A 124 -4.34 -16.33 6.54
C GLY A 124 -2.96 -16.90 6.28
N PHE A 125 -2.26 -16.28 5.34
CA PHE A 125 -0.84 -16.52 5.08
C PHE A 125 -0.02 -15.35 5.61
N TRP A 126 1.01 -15.68 6.38
CA TRP A 126 2.07 -14.78 6.82
C TRP A 126 3.42 -15.45 6.59
N LEU A 127 4.53 -14.71 6.64
CA LEU A 127 5.85 -15.17 6.17
C LEU A 127 6.30 -16.51 6.79
N PHE A 128 5.85 -16.81 8.02
CA PHE A 128 6.30 -17.96 8.79
C PHE A 128 5.20 -19.01 9.05
N GLY A 129 4.07 -18.96 8.34
CA GLY A 129 3.08 -20.03 8.42
C GLY A 129 1.67 -19.66 7.97
N MET A 130 0.71 -20.49 8.39
CA MET A 130 -0.72 -20.31 8.15
C MET A 130 -1.47 -20.28 9.48
N ALA A 131 -2.51 -19.46 9.59
CA ALA A 131 -3.38 -19.42 10.75
C ALA A 131 -4.83 -19.15 10.31
N PRO A 132 -5.85 -19.54 11.09
CA PRO A 132 -7.22 -19.12 10.83
C PRO A 132 -7.32 -17.59 10.74
N TYR A 133 -7.95 -17.09 9.69
CA TYR A 133 -8.20 -15.68 9.49
C TYR A 133 -9.45 -15.30 10.29
N PRO A 134 -9.35 -14.49 11.36
CA PRO A 134 -10.50 -14.20 12.20
C PRO A 134 -11.53 -13.43 11.37
N PRO A 135 -12.83 -13.67 11.60
CA PRO A 135 -13.85 -12.79 11.05
C PRO A 135 -13.61 -11.39 11.61
N HIS A 136 -13.42 -10.40 10.73
CA HIS A 136 -13.28 -9.00 11.13
C HIS A 136 -14.64 -8.50 11.62
N THR A 137 -14.94 -8.69 12.90
CA THR A 137 -16.03 -7.94 13.53
C THR A 137 -15.48 -6.55 13.89
N PHE A 138 -15.61 -5.61 12.94
CA PHE A 138 -15.28 -4.19 13.17
C PHE A 138 -16.10 -3.55 14.31
N PHE A 139 -17.17 -4.21 14.74
CA PHE A 139 -17.91 -3.91 15.97
C PHE A 139 -17.15 -4.41 17.21
N SER A 140 -15.95 -3.87 17.43
CA SER A 140 -15.29 -3.97 18.74
C SER A 140 -15.74 -2.81 19.62
N ASN A 141 -15.87 -3.04 20.93
CA ASN A 141 -16.21 -1.99 21.91
C ASN A 141 -15.13 -0.89 22.03
N ASP A 142 -14.04 -0.95 21.25
CA ASP A 142 -12.86 -0.08 21.38
C ASP A 142 -12.52 0.68 20.08
N ILE A 143 -13.53 0.94 19.23
CA ILE A 143 -13.35 1.63 17.94
C ILE A 143 -12.69 3.00 18.09
N VAL A 144 -13.02 3.75 19.15
CA VAL A 144 -12.45 5.08 19.41
C VAL A 144 -10.94 4.99 19.66
N ARG A 145 -10.48 3.97 20.41
CA ARG A 145 -9.05 3.77 20.66
C ARG A 145 -8.33 3.36 19.37
N LEU A 146 -8.91 2.46 18.59
CA LEU A 146 -8.36 2.05 17.29
C LEU A 146 -8.21 3.25 16.34
N MET A 147 -9.22 4.12 16.27
CA MET A 147 -9.16 5.35 15.48
C MET A 147 -8.06 6.29 15.97
N LYS A 148 -7.92 6.49 17.29
CA LYS A 148 -6.84 7.32 17.85
C LYS A 148 -5.46 6.80 17.48
N PHE A 149 -5.24 5.48 17.56
CA PHE A 149 -3.98 4.88 17.12
C PHE A 149 -3.74 5.05 15.63
N ALA A 150 -4.76 4.81 14.79
CA ALA A 150 -4.64 4.98 13.34
C ALA A 150 -4.32 6.43 12.97
N ILE A 151 -4.99 7.42 13.59
CA ILE A 151 -4.72 8.85 13.37
C ILE A 151 -3.30 9.20 13.80
N GLY A 152 -2.87 8.77 14.99
CA GLY A 152 -1.52 9.02 15.49
C GLY A 152 -0.45 8.42 14.58
N ASP A 153 -0.69 7.22 14.06
CA ASP A 153 0.20 6.54 13.13
C ASP A 153 0.27 7.22 11.76
N MET A 154 -0.88 7.61 11.19
CA MET A 154 -0.92 8.39 9.95
C MET A 154 -0.18 9.72 10.10
N ALA A 155 -0.40 10.44 11.22
CA ALA A 155 0.30 11.69 11.51
C ALA A 155 1.82 11.48 11.60
N LEU A 156 2.27 10.40 12.26
CA LEU A 156 3.67 10.03 12.33
C LEU A 156 4.25 9.73 10.94
N GLY A 157 3.51 8.99 10.10
CA GLY A 157 3.91 8.69 8.73
C GLY A 157 4.01 9.94 7.85
N THR A 158 3.04 10.85 7.95
CA THR A 158 3.08 12.13 7.23
C THR A 158 4.26 12.98 7.68
N ALA A 159 4.49 13.13 8.99
CA ALA A 159 5.62 13.88 9.53
C ALA A 159 6.96 13.27 9.10
N TRP A 160 7.05 11.94 9.07
CA TRP A 160 8.23 11.21 8.64
C TRP A 160 8.52 11.42 7.15
N ILE A 161 7.53 11.28 6.27
CA ILE A 161 7.69 11.57 4.83
C ILE A 161 8.10 13.03 4.63
N GLY A 162 7.44 13.96 5.33
CA GLY A 162 7.77 15.39 5.29
C GLY A 162 9.22 15.66 5.69
N TYR A 163 9.70 15.02 6.75
CA TYR A 163 11.11 15.10 7.17
C TYR A 163 12.06 14.57 6.08
N PHE A 164 11.77 13.41 5.48
CA PHE A 164 12.62 12.84 4.42
C PHE A 164 12.62 13.69 3.15
N TRP A 165 11.50 14.34 2.84
CA TRP A 165 11.40 15.31 1.76
C TRP A 165 12.27 16.55 2.04
N LEU A 166 12.14 17.17 3.22
CA LEU A 166 12.94 18.33 3.64
C LEU A 166 14.44 18.04 3.62
N ARG A 167 14.84 16.80 3.95
CA ARG A 167 16.24 16.34 3.92
C ARG A 167 16.69 15.85 2.53
N LYS A 168 15.88 16.03 1.49
CA LYS A 168 16.16 15.61 0.09
C LYS A 168 16.49 14.11 -0.05
N ARG A 169 16.02 13.28 0.89
CA ARG A 169 16.19 11.82 0.83
C ARG A 169 15.13 11.16 -0.03
N ILE A 170 13.95 11.78 -0.11
CA ILE A 170 12.94 11.54 -1.12
C ILE A 170 12.93 12.78 -2.00
N LYS A 171 12.96 12.56 -3.31
CA LYS A 171 12.71 13.62 -4.26
C LYS A 171 11.19 13.65 -4.43
N PHE A 172 10.51 14.71 -3.96
CA PHE A 172 9.16 15.11 -4.44
C PHE A 172 9.22 16.40 -5.26
#